data_AF-A0A074XFP3-F1
#
_entry.id   AF-A0A074XFP3-F1
#
_cell.length_a   1.000
_cell.length_b   1.000
_cell.length_c   1.000
_cell.angle_alpha   90.00
_cell.angle_beta   90.00
_cell.angle_gamma   90.00
#
_symmetry.space_group_name_H-M   'P 1'
#
loop_
_entity.id
_entity.type
_entity.pdbx_description
1 polymer ?
#
loop_
_entity_poly.entity_id
_entity_poly.type
_entity_poly.pdbx_seq_one_letter_code
_entity_poly.pdbx_strand_id
1 'polypeptide(L)'
;MTSNFWDCCVGLVKRWNVLSPSFTWPYSYKVSHNLQMHPLPQASPYIVRRFWGIVHRKLLRLSRLYCRWHGIPFDGQIMQLPFGLILKWSDGTRAEEVLAMEAARRAGMPVPRVICYGEQPDSPHAPVSILMTRLPGRELGRVYEDLDVAERDAILNEMNAYLSSMRQWKSPWGRERICSSSGTSIRSVRVPFTTMGPFETEDQMNDYLLFPAGHDAYDTEEDYPSLKKEIEKLFSDKHRIVYTHGDLKHHNILIHEGHVSGFIDWESAGWYPEYWEFTTALRFQREDFWWYDFVVRLGGHRYTVYRDAERALITLTGGWCVGW
;
A
#
# COMPACT_ATOMS: atom_id res chain seq x y z
N MET A 1 9.78 -51.34 14.63
CA MET A 1 8.67 -50.78 15.43
C MET A 1 8.95 -49.31 15.78
N THR A 2 9.23 -48.47 14.76
CA THR A 2 9.59 -47.04 14.93
C THR A 2 9.12 -46.14 13.78
N SER A 3 8.39 -46.65 12.77
CA SER A 3 7.89 -45.81 11.65
C SER A 3 6.52 -45.17 11.91
N ASN A 4 5.74 -45.63 12.90
CA ASN A 4 4.34 -45.22 13.02
C ASN A 4 4.08 -43.98 13.88
N PHE A 5 5.08 -43.44 14.58
CA PHE A 5 4.88 -42.23 15.39
C PHE A 5 5.03 -40.95 14.56
N TRP A 6 6.00 -40.93 13.64
CA TRP A 6 6.23 -39.78 12.75
C TRP A 6 5.11 -39.64 11.70
N ASP A 7 4.67 -40.73 11.08
CA ASP A 7 3.60 -40.69 10.08
C ASP A 7 2.23 -40.34 10.71
N CYS A 8 2.00 -40.75 11.96
CA CYS A 8 0.79 -40.38 12.70
C CYS A 8 0.81 -38.89 13.09
N CYS A 9 1.96 -38.34 13.45
CA CYS A 9 2.12 -36.89 13.69
C CYS A 9 1.93 -36.07 12.40
N VAL A 10 2.45 -36.52 11.26
CA VAL A 10 2.25 -35.87 9.96
C VAL A 10 0.78 -35.94 9.51
N GLY A 11 0.09 -37.04 9.79
CA GLY A 11 -1.35 -37.21 9.54
C GLY A 11 -2.26 -36.41 10.47
N LEU A 12 -1.88 -36.23 11.75
CA LEU A 12 -2.62 -35.43 12.73
C LEU A 12 -2.47 -33.93 12.50
N VAL A 13 -1.34 -33.44 12.00
CA VAL A 13 -1.16 -32.03 11.62
C VAL A 13 -2.06 -31.63 10.45
N LYS A 14 -2.29 -32.54 9.48
CA LYS A 14 -3.26 -32.29 8.38
C LYS A 14 -4.70 -32.08 8.86
N ARG A 15 -5.03 -32.45 10.10
CA ARG A 15 -6.35 -32.22 10.72
C ARG A 15 -6.54 -30.81 11.28
N TRP A 16 -5.47 -30.03 11.42
CA TRP A 16 -5.53 -28.66 11.93
C TRP A 16 -5.21 -27.70 10.77
N ASN A 17 -6.25 -27.32 10.02
CA ASN A 17 -6.15 -26.37 8.90
C ASN A 17 -5.36 -25.09 9.28
N VAL A 18 -5.37 -24.70 10.56
CA VAL A 18 -4.66 -23.52 11.10
C VAL A 18 -3.14 -23.52 10.91
N LEU A 19 -2.48 -24.68 10.75
CA LEU A 19 -1.05 -24.74 10.48
C LEU A 19 -0.74 -24.75 8.98
N SER A 20 -1.76 -24.76 8.11
CA SER A 20 -1.55 -24.76 6.67
C SER A 20 -1.02 -23.41 6.17
N PRO A 21 -0.11 -23.39 5.18
CA PRO A 21 0.23 -22.17 4.45
C PRO A 21 -0.98 -21.54 3.78
N SER A 22 -2.04 -22.28 3.48
CA SER A 22 -3.27 -21.72 2.91
C SER A 22 -4.24 -21.17 3.96
N PHE A 23 -3.93 -21.29 5.25
CA PHE A 23 -4.84 -20.82 6.29
C PHE A 23 -4.95 -19.31 6.32
N THR A 24 -6.19 -18.84 6.33
CA THR A 24 -6.55 -17.43 6.38
C THR A 24 -7.54 -17.24 7.53
N TRP A 25 -7.52 -16.04 8.13
CA TRP A 25 -8.46 -15.74 9.20
C TRP A 25 -9.87 -15.54 8.63
N PRO A 26 -10.94 -15.88 9.38
CA PRO A 26 -12.30 -15.66 8.92
C PRO A 26 -12.50 -14.22 8.46
N TYR A 27 -13.03 -14.08 7.26
CA TYR A 27 -13.29 -12.80 6.62
C TYR A 27 -14.76 -12.73 6.24
N SER A 28 -15.39 -11.58 6.51
CA SER A 28 -16.75 -11.31 6.08
C SER A 28 -16.68 -10.23 5.02
N TYR A 29 -17.16 -10.55 3.82
CA TYR A 29 -17.36 -9.55 2.78
C TYR A 29 -18.42 -8.56 3.26
N LYS A 30 -17.98 -7.37 3.69
CA LYS A 30 -18.85 -6.27 4.11
C LYS A 30 -18.33 -5.00 3.47
N VAL A 31 -18.79 -4.77 2.25
CA VAL A 31 -18.58 -3.52 1.56
C VAL A 31 -19.46 -2.49 2.25
N SER A 32 -18.85 -1.44 2.78
CA SER A 32 -19.56 -0.34 3.44
C SER A 32 -19.26 0.95 2.71
N HIS A 33 -20.32 1.68 2.37
CA HIS A 33 -20.24 3.03 1.81
C HIS A 33 -20.11 4.12 2.90
N ASN A 34 -20.14 3.71 4.18
CA ASN A 34 -20.16 4.59 5.34
C ASN A 34 -19.02 4.26 6.30
N LEU A 35 -17.81 4.03 5.77
CA LEU A 35 -16.62 3.83 6.61
C LEU A 35 -16.29 5.15 7.32
N GLN A 36 -16.16 5.10 8.64
CA GLN A 36 -15.86 6.28 9.44
C GLN A 36 -14.47 6.17 10.03
N MET A 37 -13.65 7.18 9.79
CA MET A 37 -12.36 7.29 10.46
C MET A 37 -12.57 7.50 11.96
N HIS A 38 -12.02 6.60 12.75
CA HIS A 38 -11.88 6.77 14.19
C HIS A 38 -10.63 7.60 14.49
N PRO A 39 -10.46 8.10 15.74
CA PRO A 39 -9.22 8.73 16.15
C PRO A 39 -8.01 7.86 15.77
N LEU A 40 -7.04 8.51 15.14
CA LEU A 40 -5.85 7.83 14.66
C LEU A 40 -5.12 7.12 15.80
N PRO A 41 -4.63 5.91 15.55
CA PRO A 41 -3.79 5.22 16.51
C PRO A 41 -2.50 6.01 16.76
N GLN A 42 -1.98 5.93 17.98
CA GLN A 42 -0.65 6.40 18.31
C GLN A 42 0.34 5.24 18.27
N ALA A 43 1.59 5.56 17.94
CA ALA A 43 2.66 4.57 18.00
C ALA A 43 2.82 4.03 19.43
N SER A 44 3.06 2.72 19.53
CA SER A 44 3.36 2.05 20.80
C SER A 44 4.63 2.62 21.43
N PRO A 45 4.73 2.63 22.77
CA PRO A 45 5.93 3.08 23.47
C PRO A 45 7.19 2.39 22.94
N TYR A 46 8.30 3.12 22.89
CA TYR A 46 9.58 2.62 22.38
C TYR A 46 9.97 1.25 22.97
N ILE A 47 9.83 1.08 24.29
CA ILE A 47 10.18 -0.18 24.97
C ILE A 47 9.36 -1.39 24.47
N VAL A 48 8.09 -1.18 24.14
CA VAL A 48 7.21 -2.22 23.58
C VAL A 48 7.64 -2.55 22.15
N ARG A 49 7.93 -1.52 21.34
CA ARG A 49 8.42 -1.71 19.96
C ARG A 49 9.77 -2.43 19.94
N ARG A 50 10.68 -2.13 20.88
CA ARG A 50 11.97 -2.84 20.98
C ARG A 50 11.81 -4.29 21.39
N PHE A 51 10.95 -4.57 22.37
CA PHE A 51 10.63 -5.94 22.77
C PHE A 51 10.15 -6.78 21.58
N TRP A 52 9.15 -6.30 20.83
CA TRP A 52 8.66 -7.01 19.66
C TRP A 52 9.70 -7.13 18.55
N GLY A 53 10.57 -6.14 18.36
CA GLY A 53 11.67 -6.22 17.40
C GLY A 53 12.59 -7.41 17.67
N ILE A 54 12.92 -7.66 18.94
CA ILE A 54 13.71 -8.82 19.37
C ILE A 54 12.96 -10.13 19.11
N VAL A 55 11.67 -10.18 19.43
CA VAL A 55 10.82 -11.36 19.19
C VAL A 55 10.75 -11.69 17.69
N HIS A 56 10.53 -10.68 16.84
CA HIS A 56 10.41 -10.85 15.39
C HIS A 56 11.69 -11.43 14.76
N ARG A 57 12.88 -11.06 15.26
CA ARG A 57 14.15 -11.68 14.83
C ARG A 57 14.20 -13.19 15.11
N LYS A 58 13.55 -13.67 16.18
CA LYS A 58 13.44 -15.10 16.47
C LYS A 58 12.42 -15.79 15.55
N LEU A 59 11.32 -15.10 15.21
CA LEU A 59 10.31 -15.60 14.27
C LEU A 59 10.87 -15.84 12.87
N LEU A 60 11.91 -15.13 12.44
CA LEU A 60 12.58 -15.39 11.17
C LEU A 60 13.11 -16.83 11.05
N ARG A 61 13.70 -17.37 12.13
CA ARG A 61 14.15 -18.77 12.17
C ARG A 61 12.98 -19.74 12.09
N LEU A 62 11.88 -19.42 12.78
CA LEU A 62 10.66 -20.20 12.74
C LEU A 62 10.06 -20.22 11.34
N SER A 63 10.00 -19.08 10.65
CA SER A 63 9.48 -18.99 9.28
C SER A 63 10.30 -19.82 8.30
N ARG A 64 11.63 -19.80 8.37
CA ARG A 64 12.49 -20.66 7.53
C ARG A 64 12.20 -22.15 7.72
N LEU A 65 12.03 -22.58 8.97
CA LEU A 65 11.68 -23.97 9.29
C LEU A 65 10.28 -24.31 8.78
N TYR A 66 9.31 -23.42 8.97
CA TYR A 66 7.94 -23.57 8.50
C TYR A 66 7.87 -23.68 6.98
N CYS A 67 8.54 -22.79 6.24
CA CYS A 67 8.61 -22.84 4.78
C CYS A 67 9.23 -24.15 4.30
N ARG A 68 10.35 -24.59 4.92
CA ARG A 68 11.00 -25.86 4.61
C ARG A 68 10.10 -27.06 4.88
N TRP A 69 9.35 -27.05 5.98
CA TRP A 69 8.45 -28.13 6.36
C TRP A 69 7.29 -28.30 5.38
N HIS A 70 6.77 -27.19 4.84
CA HIS A 70 5.68 -27.20 3.86
C HIS A 70 6.13 -27.22 2.39
N GLY A 71 7.44 -27.19 2.13
CA GLY A 71 7.98 -27.16 0.76
C GLY A 71 7.63 -25.89 -0.03
N ILE A 72 7.47 -24.76 0.66
CA ILE A 72 7.17 -23.46 0.03
C ILE A 72 8.42 -22.56 0.00
N PRO A 73 8.53 -21.64 -0.97
CA PRO A 73 9.62 -20.67 -1.01
C PRO A 73 9.66 -19.82 0.26
N PHE A 74 10.87 -19.58 0.77
CA PHE A 74 11.09 -18.60 1.83
C PHE A 74 11.30 -17.22 1.20
N ASP A 75 10.52 -16.25 1.66
CA ASP A 75 10.65 -14.85 1.28
C ASP A 75 11.20 -14.08 2.49
N GLY A 76 12.31 -13.36 2.26
CA GLY A 76 13.01 -12.59 3.30
C GLY A 76 12.33 -11.28 3.69
N GLN A 77 11.33 -10.84 2.93
CA GLN A 77 10.54 -9.63 3.17
C GLN A 77 9.14 -9.96 3.68
N ILE A 78 8.52 -11.02 3.16
CA ILE A 78 7.16 -11.48 3.54
C ILE A 78 7.23 -12.90 4.10
N MET A 79 7.53 -13.00 5.39
CA MET A 79 7.78 -14.27 6.05
C MET A 79 6.50 -14.96 6.50
N GLN A 80 6.25 -16.15 5.95
CA GLN A 80 5.08 -16.97 6.31
C GLN A 80 5.29 -17.67 7.66
N LEU A 81 4.27 -17.64 8.50
CA LEU A 81 4.25 -18.29 9.80
C LEU A 81 2.99 -19.16 9.96
N PRO A 82 2.97 -20.12 10.89
CA PRO A 82 1.77 -20.86 11.25
C PRO A 82 0.62 -19.94 11.71
N PHE A 83 -0.60 -20.48 11.77
CA PHE A 83 -1.81 -19.75 12.20
C PHE A 83 -2.19 -18.59 11.28
N GLY A 84 -1.79 -18.68 9.99
CA GLY A 84 -2.09 -17.65 9.01
C GLY A 84 -1.50 -16.31 9.40
N LEU A 85 -0.33 -16.32 10.02
CA LEU A 85 0.42 -15.11 10.37
C LEU A 85 1.45 -14.82 9.28
N ILE A 86 1.67 -13.53 9.06
CA ILE A 86 2.68 -12.99 8.16
C ILE A 86 3.53 -12.01 8.96
N LEU A 87 4.85 -12.18 8.88
CA LEU A 87 5.80 -11.20 9.35
C LEU A 87 6.33 -10.43 8.13
N LYS A 88 5.86 -9.20 7.94
CA LYS A 88 6.43 -8.26 6.97
C LYS A 88 7.65 -7.59 7.59
N TRP A 89 8.77 -7.68 6.91
CA TRP A 89 9.99 -6.97 7.25
C TRP A 89 10.74 -6.63 5.96
N SER A 90 10.16 -5.70 5.20
CA SER A 90 10.65 -5.24 3.91
C SER A 90 11.28 -3.86 4.00
N ASP A 91 12.02 -3.49 2.97
CA ASP A 91 12.40 -2.10 2.76
C ASP A 91 11.14 -1.23 2.76
N GLY A 92 11.25 -0.03 3.34
CA GLY A 92 10.10 0.88 3.46
C GLY A 92 9.15 0.61 4.63
N THR A 93 9.20 -0.56 5.28
CA THR A 93 8.32 -0.85 6.44
C THR A 93 8.62 0.13 7.59
N ARG A 94 7.66 0.99 7.94
CA ARG A 94 7.76 2.00 9.02
C ARG A 94 6.59 1.92 10.01
N ALA A 95 6.63 2.73 11.05
CA ALA A 95 5.53 2.82 12.01
C ALA A 95 4.27 3.42 11.35
N GLU A 96 4.45 4.31 10.39
CA GLU A 96 3.38 4.96 9.63
C GLU A 96 2.49 3.94 8.91
N GLU A 97 3.07 2.87 8.36
CA GLU A 97 2.33 1.77 7.72
C GLU A 97 1.41 1.06 8.73
N VAL A 98 1.91 0.81 9.94
CA VAL A 98 1.13 0.21 11.03
C VAL A 98 -0.05 1.11 11.39
N LEU A 99 0.20 2.40 11.58
CA LEU A 99 -0.84 3.36 11.96
C LEU A 99 -1.90 3.49 10.87
N ALA A 100 -1.49 3.47 9.60
CA ALA A 100 -2.39 3.48 8.46
C ALA A 100 -3.28 2.23 8.43
N MET A 101 -2.70 1.03 8.57
CA MET A 101 -3.47 -0.21 8.62
C MET A 101 -4.42 -0.25 9.81
N GLU A 102 -3.99 0.17 11.00
CA GLU A 102 -4.84 0.23 12.19
C GLU A 102 -6.00 1.21 12.02
N ALA A 103 -5.76 2.39 11.43
CA ALA A 103 -6.80 3.37 11.11
C ALA A 103 -7.80 2.81 10.10
N ALA A 104 -7.31 2.25 8.99
CA ALA A 104 -8.15 1.65 7.96
C ALA A 104 -8.98 0.48 8.49
N ARG A 105 -8.37 -0.39 9.31
CA ARG A 105 -9.07 -1.52 9.94
C ARG A 105 -10.18 -1.06 10.87
N ARG A 106 -9.90 -0.06 11.72
CA ARG A 106 -10.91 0.51 12.64
C ARG A 106 -12.07 1.13 11.87
N ALA A 107 -11.80 1.77 10.73
CA ALA A 107 -12.83 2.34 9.88
C ALA A 107 -13.69 1.30 9.16
N GLY A 108 -13.29 0.03 9.17
CA GLY A 108 -14.00 -1.09 8.55
C GLY A 108 -13.43 -1.55 7.21
N MET A 109 -12.25 -1.06 6.80
CA MET A 109 -11.61 -1.53 5.57
C MET A 109 -11.08 -2.96 5.71
N PRO A 110 -11.06 -3.73 4.61
CA PRO A 110 -10.50 -5.06 4.59
C PRO A 110 -8.98 -4.96 4.48
N VAL A 111 -8.32 -4.91 5.62
CA VAL A 111 -6.86 -4.83 5.72
C VAL A 111 -6.35 -5.87 6.72
N PRO A 112 -5.07 -6.27 6.66
CA PRO A 112 -4.49 -7.16 7.65
C PRO A 112 -4.70 -6.62 9.07
N ARG A 113 -5.04 -7.49 10.01
CA ARG A 113 -5.01 -7.13 11.43
C ARG A 113 -3.56 -7.16 11.90
N VAL A 114 -3.06 -6.01 12.32
CA VAL A 114 -1.80 -5.90 13.05
C VAL A 114 -1.93 -6.63 14.38
N ILE A 115 -1.03 -7.58 14.65
CA ILE A 115 -0.91 -8.29 15.92
C ILE A 115 0.08 -7.56 16.82
N CYS A 116 1.27 -7.28 16.28
CA CYS A 116 2.29 -6.46 16.92
C CYS A 116 3.31 -5.99 15.87
N TYR A 117 4.10 -4.99 16.23
CA TYR A 117 5.17 -4.46 15.38
C TYR A 117 6.37 -4.08 16.23
N GLY A 118 7.55 -4.23 15.64
CA GLY A 118 8.80 -4.16 16.36
C GLY A 118 9.84 -3.34 15.62
N GLU A 119 10.58 -2.52 16.36
CA GLU A 119 11.63 -1.66 15.81
C GLU A 119 12.97 -2.41 15.65
N GLN A 120 13.63 -2.15 14.55
CA GLN A 120 14.84 -2.82 14.05
C GLN A 120 15.94 -1.77 13.81
N PRO A 121 16.57 -1.23 14.86
CA PRO A 121 17.54 -0.14 14.74
C PRO A 121 18.77 -0.52 13.92
N ASP A 122 19.11 -1.81 13.86
CA ASP A 122 20.23 -2.33 13.08
C ASP A 122 19.87 -2.54 11.59
N SER A 123 18.69 -2.07 11.15
CA SER A 123 18.17 -2.27 9.80
C SER A 123 17.56 -0.97 9.27
N PRO A 124 18.38 0.02 8.88
CA PRO A 124 17.92 1.37 8.53
C PRO A 124 16.94 1.41 7.35
N HIS A 125 17.06 0.47 6.41
CA HIS A 125 16.14 0.37 5.26
C HIS A 125 14.77 -0.22 5.63
N ALA A 126 14.73 -1.06 6.68
CA ALA A 126 13.56 -1.74 7.22
C ALA A 126 13.51 -1.64 8.77
N PRO A 127 13.36 -0.42 9.33
CA PRO A 127 13.49 -0.15 10.75
C PRO A 127 12.27 -0.60 11.55
N VAL A 128 11.21 -1.09 10.90
CA VAL A 128 10.05 -1.71 11.55
C VAL A 128 9.77 -3.06 10.90
N SER A 129 9.31 -4.01 11.71
CA SER A 129 8.80 -5.31 11.28
C SER A 129 7.39 -5.48 11.84
N ILE A 130 6.45 -5.98 11.03
CA ILE A 130 5.02 -6.03 11.36
C ILE A 130 4.56 -7.49 11.33
N LEU A 131 4.05 -7.99 12.45
CA LEU A 131 3.36 -9.26 12.51
C LEU A 131 1.86 -9.01 12.34
N MET A 132 1.26 -9.64 11.35
CA MET A 132 -0.13 -9.41 10.97
C MET A 132 -0.83 -10.68 10.49
N THR A 133 -2.16 -10.63 10.40
CA THR A 133 -2.97 -11.74 9.87
C THR A 133 -2.92 -11.80 8.35
N ARG A 134 -2.84 -13.00 7.80
CA ARG A 134 -3.06 -13.27 6.38
C ARG A 134 -4.53 -13.06 6.03
N LEU A 135 -4.76 -12.29 4.97
CA LEU A 135 -6.06 -12.14 4.33
C LEU A 135 -6.28 -13.27 3.30
N PRO A 136 -7.53 -13.70 3.08
CA PRO A 136 -7.82 -14.62 1.99
C PRO A 136 -7.66 -13.95 0.63
N GLY A 137 -7.59 -14.77 -0.41
CA GLY A 137 -7.55 -14.30 -1.79
C GLY A 137 -6.17 -14.28 -2.45
N ARG A 138 -6.16 -13.81 -3.70
CA ARG A 138 -4.99 -13.66 -4.56
C ARG A 138 -4.97 -12.23 -5.10
N GLU A 139 -3.78 -11.73 -5.42
CA GLU A 139 -3.59 -10.42 -6.06
C GLU A 139 -4.49 -10.27 -7.31
N LEU A 140 -5.21 -9.15 -7.43
CA LEU A 140 -6.12 -8.86 -8.55
C LEU A 140 -5.39 -9.03 -9.89
N GLY A 141 -4.16 -8.51 -9.99
CA GLY A 141 -3.38 -8.63 -11.21
C GLY A 141 -3.02 -10.05 -11.63
N ARG A 142 -3.10 -11.03 -10.73
CA ARG A 142 -2.86 -12.46 -11.03
C ARG A 142 -4.11 -13.25 -11.37
N VAL A 143 -5.29 -12.68 -11.16
CA VAL A 143 -6.57 -13.37 -11.38
C VAL A 143 -7.46 -12.63 -12.37
N TYR A 144 -7.14 -11.38 -12.73
CA TYR A 144 -8.02 -10.52 -13.51
C TYR A 144 -8.51 -11.15 -14.82
N GLU A 145 -7.61 -11.84 -15.54
CA GLU A 145 -7.94 -12.49 -16.81
C GLU A 145 -8.90 -13.67 -16.64
N ASP A 146 -8.88 -14.34 -15.49
CA ASP A 146 -9.75 -15.47 -15.16
C ASP A 146 -11.15 -15.04 -14.70
N LEU A 147 -11.32 -13.77 -14.28
CA LEU A 147 -12.59 -13.25 -13.78
C LEU A 147 -13.60 -13.06 -14.91
N ASP A 148 -14.85 -13.40 -14.64
CA ASP A 148 -15.94 -13.08 -15.56
C ASP A 148 -16.34 -11.59 -15.49
N VAL A 149 -17.23 -11.18 -16.39
CA VAL A 149 -17.68 -9.78 -16.47
C VAL A 149 -18.40 -9.34 -15.20
N ALA A 150 -19.23 -10.21 -14.61
CA ALA A 150 -20.00 -9.90 -13.42
C ALA A 150 -19.09 -9.74 -12.19
N GLU A 151 -18.08 -10.61 -12.05
CA GLU A 151 -17.06 -10.50 -11.00
C GLU A 151 -16.23 -9.22 -11.15
N ARG A 152 -15.80 -8.88 -12.37
CA ARG A 152 -15.05 -7.63 -12.62
C ARG A 152 -15.88 -6.40 -12.26
N ASP A 153 -17.16 -6.38 -12.62
CA ASP A 153 -18.06 -5.28 -12.28
C ASP A 153 -18.35 -5.22 -10.77
N ALA A 154 -18.49 -6.37 -10.10
CA ALA A 154 -18.60 -6.43 -8.64
C ALA A 154 -17.36 -5.81 -7.98
N ILE A 155 -16.15 -6.27 -8.35
CA ILE A 155 -14.89 -5.75 -7.82
C ILE A 155 -14.75 -4.24 -8.05
N LEU A 156 -15.09 -3.76 -9.24
CA LEU A 156 -15.07 -2.33 -9.55
C LEU A 156 -16.00 -1.53 -8.62
N ASN A 157 -17.23 -2.01 -8.42
CA ASN A 157 -18.21 -1.37 -7.53
C ASN A 157 -17.74 -1.37 -6.07
N GLU A 158 -17.16 -2.47 -5.60
CA GLU A 158 -16.63 -2.59 -4.25
C GLU A 158 -15.43 -1.66 -4.02
N MET A 159 -14.49 -1.64 -4.96
CA MET A 159 -13.37 -0.71 -4.91
C MET A 159 -13.85 0.74 -4.88
N ASN A 160 -14.84 1.10 -5.72
CA ASN A 160 -15.41 2.43 -5.73
C ASN A 160 -16.04 2.78 -4.37
N ALA A 161 -16.74 1.83 -3.75
CA ALA A 161 -17.34 2.00 -2.43
C ALA A 161 -16.27 2.26 -1.34
N TYR A 162 -15.20 1.46 -1.30
CA TYR A 162 -14.11 1.61 -0.34
C TYR A 162 -13.38 2.94 -0.52
N LEU A 163 -12.97 3.28 -1.74
CA LEU A 163 -12.23 4.51 -2.02
C LEU A 163 -13.08 5.76 -1.80
N SER A 164 -14.35 5.75 -2.23
CA SER A 164 -15.27 6.87 -2.01
C SER A 164 -15.52 7.11 -0.53
N SER A 165 -15.59 6.04 0.28
CA SER A 165 -15.75 6.15 1.73
C SER A 165 -14.48 6.67 2.41
N MET A 166 -13.33 6.12 2.04
CA MET A 166 -12.02 6.53 2.57
C MET A 166 -11.75 8.02 2.30
N ARG A 167 -12.09 8.51 1.11
CA ARG A 167 -11.93 9.92 0.74
C ARG A 167 -12.84 10.89 1.49
N GLN A 168 -13.86 10.41 2.21
CA GLN A 168 -14.74 11.23 3.06
C GLN A 168 -14.22 11.39 4.49
N TRP A 169 -13.15 10.69 4.85
CA TRP A 169 -12.55 10.82 6.18
C TRP A 169 -12.06 12.25 6.41
N LYS A 170 -12.21 12.72 7.65
CA LYS A 170 -11.80 14.07 8.04
C LYS A 170 -10.39 14.02 8.59
N SER A 171 -9.49 14.79 7.98
CA SER A 171 -8.12 14.91 8.48
C SER A 171 -8.10 15.56 9.87
N PRO A 172 -7.45 14.92 10.86
CA PRO A 172 -7.23 15.54 12.16
C PRO A 172 -6.16 16.64 12.13
N TRP A 173 -5.48 16.84 10.99
CA TRP A 173 -4.42 17.83 10.83
C TRP A 173 -4.84 19.06 10.00
N GLY A 174 -6.14 19.28 9.86
CA GLY A 174 -6.68 20.37 9.06
C GLY A 174 -6.99 19.96 7.62
N ARG A 175 -7.56 20.90 6.85
CA ARG A 175 -8.11 20.61 5.52
C ARG A 175 -7.10 20.68 4.37
N GLU A 176 -5.91 21.24 4.62
CA GLU A 176 -4.94 21.59 3.58
C GLU A 176 -3.61 20.84 3.74
N ARG A 177 -3.33 20.31 4.94
CA ARG A 177 -2.05 19.67 5.25
C ARG A 177 -1.92 18.31 4.55
N ILE A 178 -0.81 18.13 3.85
CA ILE A 178 -0.42 16.91 3.15
C ILE A 178 0.62 16.18 3.99
N CYS A 179 0.27 14.99 4.50
CA CYS A 179 1.06 14.30 5.51
C CYS A 179 0.64 12.83 5.71
N SER A 180 1.51 12.06 6.37
CA SER A 180 1.28 10.66 6.69
C SER A 180 0.13 10.49 7.68
N SER A 181 -0.26 9.24 7.94
CA SER A 181 -1.19 8.84 9.01
C SER A 181 -0.82 9.26 10.44
N SER A 182 0.30 9.95 10.66
CA SER A 182 0.65 10.55 11.95
C SER A 182 0.91 12.06 11.88
N GLY A 183 0.67 12.70 10.73
CA GLY A 183 0.92 14.12 10.52
C GLY A 183 2.37 14.45 10.14
N THR A 184 3.18 13.41 9.90
CA THR A 184 4.61 13.48 9.54
C THR A 184 4.82 13.38 8.02
N SER A 185 6.07 13.22 7.59
CA SER A 185 6.44 13.01 6.19
C SER A 185 5.77 11.78 5.60
N ILE A 186 5.34 11.89 4.35
CA ILE A 186 4.74 10.81 3.57
C ILE A 186 5.81 10.02 2.82
N ARG A 187 5.58 8.72 2.66
CA ARG A 187 6.31 7.91 1.69
C ARG A 187 5.63 7.97 0.33
N SER A 188 6.44 7.97 -0.71
CA SER A 188 5.93 7.95 -2.08
C SER A 188 7.01 7.48 -3.04
N VAL A 189 6.68 6.51 -3.88
CA VAL A 189 7.51 6.07 -5.02
C VAL A 189 7.70 7.14 -6.09
N ARG A 190 7.04 8.30 -5.96
CA ARG A 190 7.07 9.40 -6.92
C ARG A 190 8.12 10.45 -6.63
N VAL A 191 8.87 10.35 -5.54
CA VAL A 191 9.87 11.34 -5.16
C VAL A 191 11.22 10.71 -4.87
N PRO A 192 12.32 11.46 -5.05
CA PRO A 192 13.65 11.02 -4.63
C PRO A 192 13.65 10.57 -3.17
N PHE A 193 14.39 9.52 -2.86
CA PHE A 193 14.50 8.95 -1.51
C PHE A 193 13.18 8.46 -0.89
N THR A 194 12.11 8.37 -1.69
CA THR A 194 10.80 7.82 -1.32
C THR A 194 10.10 8.53 -0.15
N THR A 195 10.50 9.75 0.20
CA THR A 195 9.95 10.48 1.36
C THR A 195 9.84 11.97 1.05
N MET A 196 8.73 12.61 1.39
CA MET A 196 8.53 14.05 1.25
C MET A 196 7.61 14.64 2.33
N GLY A 197 7.60 15.97 2.45
CA GLY A 197 6.74 16.69 3.39
C GLY A 197 7.09 16.44 4.87
N PRO A 198 6.15 16.70 5.80
CA PRO A 198 4.78 17.14 5.55
C PRO A 198 4.74 18.54 4.93
N PHE A 199 3.64 18.86 4.26
CA PHE A 199 3.40 20.18 3.69
C PHE A 199 2.12 20.77 4.29
N GLU A 200 2.14 22.06 4.61
CA GLU A 200 0.95 22.75 5.13
C GLU A 200 -0.02 23.13 4.01
N THR A 201 0.49 23.28 2.78
CA THR A 201 -0.31 23.60 1.60
C THR A 201 0.13 22.77 0.39
N GLU A 202 -0.78 22.65 -0.58
CA GLU A 202 -0.48 22.04 -1.88
C GLU A 202 0.61 22.79 -2.66
N ASP A 203 0.70 24.12 -2.51
CA ASP A 203 1.75 24.91 -3.18
C ASP A 203 3.16 24.53 -2.70
N GLN A 204 3.33 24.30 -1.39
CA GLN A 204 4.60 23.84 -0.85
C GLN A 204 5.01 22.47 -1.39
N MET A 205 4.03 21.59 -1.62
CA MET A 205 4.28 20.30 -2.25
C MET A 205 4.65 20.46 -3.72
N ASN A 206 3.95 21.33 -4.46
CA ASN A 206 4.24 21.60 -5.86
C ASN A 206 5.64 22.19 -6.06
N ASP A 207 6.03 23.15 -5.21
CA ASP A 207 7.38 23.72 -5.19
C ASP A 207 8.44 22.63 -4.92
N TYR A 208 8.18 21.72 -3.98
CA TYR A 208 9.07 20.59 -3.70
C TYR A 208 9.20 19.65 -4.91
N LEU A 209 8.09 19.34 -5.58
CA LEU A 209 8.08 18.47 -6.76
C LEU A 209 8.82 19.10 -7.95
N LEU A 210 8.81 20.43 -8.05
CA LEU A 210 9.55 21.18 -9.07
C LEU A 210 11.03 21.37 -8.76
N PHE A 211 11.43 21.30 -7.49
CA PHE A 211 12.81 21.56 -7.08
C PHE A 211 13.87 20.81 -7.90
N PRO A 212 13.69 19.52 -8.28
CA PRO A 212 14.66 18.80 -9.10
C PRO A 212 14.75 19.26 -10.57
N ALA A 213 13.83 20.11 -11.06
CA ALA A 213 13.73 20.54 -12.46
C ALA A 213 14.69 21.71 -12.82
N GLY A 214 15.92 21.70 -12.30
CA GLY A 214 16.93 22.73 -12.56
C GLY A 214 17.41 22.77 -14.02
N HIS A 215 17.89 23.94 -14.46
CA HIS A 215 18.34 24.24 -15.83
C HIS A 215 19.44 23.27 -16.36
N ASP A 216 20.19 22.65 -15.46
CA ASP A 216 21.31 21.74 -15.78
C ASP A 216 20.86 20.30 -16.13
N ALA A 217 19.55 20.03 -16.16
CA ALA A 217 19.00 18.68 -16.40
C ALA A 217 18.72 18.35 -17.88
N TYR A 218 19.03 19.23 -18.85
CA TYR A 218 18.61 19.05 -20.25
C TYR A 218 19.68 19.33 -21.31
N ASP A 219 19.60 18.54 -22.39
CA ASP A 219 20.39 18.67 -23.62
C ASP A 219 19.70 19.50 -24.74
N THR A 220 18.40 19.84 -24.64
CA THR A 220 17.70 20.62 -25.70
C THR A 220 16.61 21.56 -25.16
N GLU A 221 16.72 22.86 -25.47
CA GLU A 221 15.81 23.94 -25.03
C GLU A 221 14.38 23.90 -25.63
N GLU A 222 14.11 23.06 -26.63
CA GLU A 222 12.87 23.12 -27.42
C GLU A 222 11.62 22.56 -26.70
N ASP A 223 11.77 21.61 -25.77
CA ASP A 223 10.64 20.94 -25.08
C ASP A 223 10.23 21.60 -23.76
N TYR A 224 11.09 22.44 -23.18
CA TYR A 224 10.86 23.04 -21.86
C TYR A 224 9.57 23.89 -21.76
N PRO A 225 9.22 24.75 -22.74
CA PRO A 225 8.01 25.57 -22.65
C PRO A 225 6.70 24.76 -22.67
N SER A 226 6.65 23.67 -23.42
CA SER A 226 5.44 22.83 -23.54
C SER A 226 5.23 22.00 -22.27
N LEU A 227 6.29 21.41 -21.73
CA LEU A 227 6.27 20.66 -20.47
C LEU A 227 5.90 21.55 -19.29
N LYS A 228 6.46 22.77 -19.22
CA LYS A 228 6.11 23.75 -18.19
C LYS A 228 4.63 24.12 -18.22
N LYS A 229 4.05 24.31 -19.41
CA LYS A 229 2.62 24.62 -19.56
C LYS A 229 1.72 23.49 -19.06
N GLU A 230 2.09 22.22 -19.29
CA GLU A 230 1.33 21.09 -18.75
C GLU A 230 1.41 21.02 -17.22
N ILE A 231 2.59 21.27 -16.64
CA ILE A 231 2.76 21.37 -15.18
C ILE A 231 1.95 22.53 -14.59
N GLU A 232 1.94 23.70 -15.24
CA GLU A 232 1.17 24.85 -14.78
C GLU A 232 -0.32 24.54 -14.66
N LYS A 233 -0.87 23.66 -15.52
CA LYS A 233 -2.26 23.17 -15.37
C LYS A 233 -2.44 22.40 -14.06
N LEU A 234 -1.53 21.48 -13.74
CA LEU A 234 -1.57 20.69 -12.50
C LEU A 234 -1.56 21.58 -11.25
N PHE A 235 -0.76 22.65 -11.28
CA PHE A 235 -0.59 23.55 -10.14
C PHE A 235 -1.59 24.72 -10.11
N SER A 236 -2.33 24.94 -11.19
CA SER A 236 -3.36 25.99 -11.25
C SER A 236 -4.64 25.63 -10.48
N ASP A 237 -4.90 24.33 -10.30
CA ASP A 237 -6.07 23.84 -9.59
C ASP A 237 -5.78 23.66 -8.10
N LYS A 238 -6.76 24.00 -7.25
CA LYS A 238 -6.74 23.68 -5.82
C LYS A 238 -7.53 22.41 -5.58
N HIS A 239 -6.87 21.41 -5.04
CA HIS A 239 -7.48 20.10 -4.84
C HIS A 239 -7.92 19.92 -3.40
N ARG A 240 -8.96 19.10 -3.21
CA ARG A 240 -9.29 18.64 -1.86
C ARG A 240 -8.22 17.69 -1.37
N ILE A 241 -7.81 17.87 -0.13
CA ILE A 241 -6.93 16.92 0.54
C ILE A 241 -7.77 15.79 1.15
N VAL A 242 -7.50 14.57 0.70
CA VAL A 242 -8.24 13.35 1.07
C VAL A 242 -7.27 12.27 1.50
N TYR A 243 -7.76 11.30 2.28
CA TYR A 243 -6.95 10.15 2.65
C TYR A 243 -6.88 9.17 1.47
N THR A 244 -5.68 8.70 1.16
CA THR A 244 -5.40 7.80 0.04
C THR A 244 -4.57 6.60 0.48
N HIS A 245 -4.63 5.51 -0.28
CA HIS A 245 -3.69 4.39 -0.12
C HIS A 245 -2.26 4.81 -0.49
N GLY A 246 -2.10 5.79 -1.37
CA GLY A 246 -0.82 6.31 -1.86
C GLY A 246 -0.11 5.42 -2.87
N ASP A 247 -0.35 4.10 -2.84
CA ASP A 247 0.15 3.14 -3.84
C ASP A 247 -0.93 2.14 -4.28
N LEU A 248 -1.98 2.64 -4.91
CA LEU A 248 -3.09 1.81 -5.37
C LEU A 248 -2.70 1.09 -6.68
N LYS A 249 -2.13 -0.12 -6.54
CA LYS A 249 -1.73 -0.99 -7.65
C LYS A 249 -2.49 -2.31 -7.61
N HIS A 250 -2.66 -2.96 -8.76
CA HIS A 250 -3.40 -4.22 -8.86
C HIS A 250 -2.81 -5.37 -8.01
N HIS A 251 -1.53 -5.32 -7.66
CA HIS A 251 -0.91 -6.32 -6.77
C HIS A 251 -1.14 -6.02 -5.27
N ASN A 252 -1.63 -4.82 -4.93
CA ASN A 252 -1.98 -4.42 -3.57
C ASN A 252 -3.46 -4.69 -3.22
N ILE A 253 -4.20 -5.33 -4.12
CA ILE A 253 -5.62 -5.66 -3.96
C ILE A 253 -5.78 -7.18 -4.02
N LEU A 254 -6.42 -7.76 -3.01
CA LEU A 254 -6.68 -9.20 -2.93
C LEU A 254 -8.13 -9.52 -3.28
N ILE A 255 -8.32 -10.53 -4.12
CA ILE A 255 -9.62 -11.03 -4.55
C ILE A 255 -9.82 -12.45 -4.03
N HIS A 256 -10.98 -12.68 -3.40
CA HIS A 256 -11.42 -13.99 -2.96
C HIS A 256 -12.86 -14.19 -3.42
N GLU A 257 -13.13 -15.29 -4.12
CA GLU A 257 -14.48 -15.67 -4.59
C GLU A 257 -15.19 -14.54 -5.37
N GLY A 258 -14.47 -13.86 -6.27
CA GLY A 258 -15.03 -12.77 -7.09
C GLY A 258 -15.22 -11.43 -6.35
N HIS A 259 -14.76 -11.31 -5.10
CA HIS A 259 -14.94 -10.12 -4.25
C HIS A 259 -13.63 -9.57 -3.70
N VAL A 260 -13.60 -8.26 -3.41
CA VAL A 260 -12.49 -7.60 -2.73
C VAL A 260 -12.39 -8.12 -1.29
N SER A 261 -11.25 -8.74 -1.01
CA SER A 261 -10.94 -9.40 0.26
C SER A 261 -9.83 -8.70 1.05
N GLY A 262 -9.07 -7.80 0.41
CA GLY A 262 -7.98 -7.12 1.07
C GLY A 262 -7.37 -5.96 0.29
N PHE A 263 -6.95 -4.92 1.02
CA PHE A 263 -5.96 -3.94 0.59
C PHE A 263 -4.70 -4.14 1.44
N ILE A 264 -3.55 -4.28 0.78
CA ILE A 264 -2.26 -4.51 1.43
C ILE A 264 -1.27 -3.42 1.02
N ASP A 265 -0.15 -3.35 1.74
CA ASP A 265 0.95 -2.42 1.48
C ASP A 265 0.62 -0.93 1.70
N TRP A 266 0.30 -0.59 2.94
CA TRP A 266 -0.15 0.75 3.35
C TRP A 266 1.00 1.73 3.63
N GLU A 267 2.21 1.45 3.15
CA GLU A 267 3.40 2.22 3.54
C GLU A 267 3.39 3.67 3.00
N SER A 268 2.68 3.89 1.90
CA SER A 268 2.50 5.21 1.26
C SER A 268 1.17 5.86 1.64
N ALA A 269 0.42 5.31 2.59
CA ALA A 269 -0.89 5.86 2.95
C ALA A 269 -0.77 7.19 3.71
N GLY A 270 -1.70 8.10 3.45
CA GLY A 270 -1.69 9.45 4.02
C GLY A 270 -2.72 10.38 3.38
N TRP A 271 -2.62 11.66 3.71
CA TRP A 271 -3.45 12.72 3.12
C TRP A 271 -2.73 13.38 1.97
N TYR A 272 -3.39 13.38 0.82
CA TYR A 272 -2.86 13.87 -0.45
C TYR A 272 -3.93 14.66 -1.20
N PRO A 273 -3.54 15.47 -2.19
CA PRO A 273 -4.46 15.96 -3.21
C PRO A 273 -5.27 14.82 -3.85
N GLU A 274 -6.55 15.02 -4.11
CA GLU A 274 -7.48 13.95 -4.54
C GLU A 274 -7.15 13.28 -5.88
N TYR A 275 -6.31 13.91 -6.70
CA TYR A 275 -5.81 13.33 -7.95
C TYR A 275 -4.70 12.29 -7.72
N TRP A 276 -3.98 12.37 -6.60
CA TRP A 276 -2.70 11.69 -6.37
C TRP A 276 -2.78 10.17 -6.51
N GLU A 277 -3.83 9.55 -5.96
CA GLU A 277 -4.01 8.10 -5.98
C GLU A 277 -4.17 7.57 -7.42
N PHE A 278 -4.94 8.29 -8.24
CA PHE A 278 -5.22 7.88 -9.61
C PHE A 278 -4.04 8.16 -10.54
N THR A 279 -3.39 9.32 -10.42
CA THR A 279 -2.19 9.60 -11.23
C THR A 279 -1.05 8.65 -10.88
N THR A 280 -0.92 8.27 -9.61
CA THR A 280 0.06 7.25 -9.17
C THR A 280 -0.29 5.88 -9.73
N ALA A 281 -1.56 5.46 -9.67
CA ALA A 281 -2.01 4.17 -10.22
C ALA A 281 -1.74 4.05 -11.73
N LEU A 282 -2.01 5.13 -12.48
CA LEU A 282 -1.80 5.22 -13.94
C LEU A 282 -0.35 5.52 -14.36
N ARG A 283 0.52 5.80 -13.40
CA ARG A 283 1.92 6.13 -13.66
C ARG A 283 2.62 4.97 -14.39
N PHE A 284 3.24 5.28 -15.53
CA PHE A 284 3.88 4.33 -16.46
C PHE A 284 2.95 3.29 -17.09
N GLN A 285 1.64 3.43 -16.92
CA GLN A 285 0.71 2.47 -17.47
C GLN A 285 0.44 2.74 -18.95
N ARG A 286 0.51 1.69 -19.77
CA ARG A 286 0.05 1.73 -21.17
C ARG A 286 -1.47 1.73 -21.23
N GLU A 287 -2.03 2.49 -22.18
CA GLU A 287 -3.48 2.65 -22.34
C GLU A 287 -4.17 1.35 -22.79
N ASP A 288 -3.44 0.43 -23.42
CA ASP A 288 -3.93 -0.87 -23.87
C ASP A 288 -3.92 -1.95 -22.78
N PHE A 289 -3.41 -1.65 -21.59
CA PHE A 289 -3.40 -2.59 -20.48
C PHE A 289 -4.68 -2.48 -19.65
N TRP A 290 -5.23 -3.62 -19.24
CA TRP A 290 -6.51 -3.69 -18.54
C TRP A 290 -6.59 -2.81 -17.27
N TRP A 291 -5.48 -2.67 -16.51
CA TRP A 291 -5.46 -1.86 -15.29
C TRP A 291 -5.68 -0.38 -15.60
N TYR A 292 -5.27 0.10 -16.78
CA TYR A 292 -5.53 1.46 -17.21
C TYR A 292 -7.04 1.71 -17.31
N ASP A 293 -7.74 0.90 -18.09
CA ASP A 293 -9.20 0.98 -18.25
C ASP A 293 -9.91 0.83 -16.89
N PHE A 294 -9.48 -0.13 -16.09
CA PHE A 294 -10.03 -0.39 -14.76
C PHE A 294 -9.95 0.86 -13.86
N VAL A 295 -8.78 1.51 -13.78
CA VAL A 295 -8.57 2.70 -12.95
C VAL A 295 -9.30 3.92 -13.52
N VAL A 296 -9.40 4.05 -14.84
CA VAL A 296 -10.20 5.11 -15.50
C VAL A 296 -11.67 4.98 -15.12
N ARG A 297 -12.23 3.76 -15.20
CA ARG A 297 -13.60 3.42 -14.81
C ARG A 297 -13.86 3.64 -13.31
N LEU A 298 -12.86 3.40 -12.47
CA LEU A 298 -12.93 3.60 -11.02
C LEU A 298 -13.02 5.09 -10.60
N GLY A 299 -12.80 6.02 -11.54
CA GLY A 299 -12.85 7.47 -11.28
C GLY A 299 -11.62 8.22 -11.77
N GLY A 300 -10.59 7.50 -12.26
CA GLY A 300 -9.37 8.08 -12.79
C GLY A 300 -9.58 8.98 -14.02
N HIS A 301 -10.69 8.80 -14.77
CA HIS A 301 -11.05 9.66 -15.90
C HIS A 301 -11.11 11.15 -15.55
N ARG A 302 -11.41 11.49 -14.29
CA ARG A 302 -11.46 12.88 -13.79
C ARG A 302 -10.08 13.53 -13.70
N TYR A 303 -9.02 12.72 -13.69
CA TYR A 303 -7.65 13.14 -13.40
C TYR A 303 -6.68 12.80 -14.53
N THR A 304 -7.18 12.46 -15.73
CA THR A 304 -6.36 12.16 -16.91
C THR A 304 -5.55 13.37 -17.38
N VAL A 305 -6.08 14.58 -17.23
CA VAL A 305 -5.32 15.81 -17.51
C VAL A 305 -4.09 15.93 -16.61
N TYR A 306 -4.23 15.57 -15.32
CA TYR A 306 -3.11 15.60 -14.37
C TYR A 306 -2.10 14.48 -14.67
N ARG A 307 -2.53 13.33 -15.19
CA ARG A 307 -1.61 12.27 -15.62
C ARG A 307 -0.59 12.78 -16.65
N ASP A 308 -1.02 13.59 -17.60
CA ASP A 308 -0.14 14.11 -18.65
C ASP A 308 0.82 15.18 -18.10
N ALA A 309 0.32 16.06 -17.22
CA ALA A 309 1.16 16.99 -16.46
C ALA A 309 2.19 16.27 -15.57
N GLU A 310 1.81 15.15 -14.96
CA GLU A 310 2.69 14.31 -14.14
C GLU A 310 3.76 13.59 -14.98
N ARG A 311 3.40 13.14 -16.19
CA ARG A 311 4.39 12.63 -17.15
C ARG A 311 5.39 13.73 -17.51
N ALA A 312 4.91 14.96 -17.74
CA ALA A 312 5.78 16.10 -17.99
C ALA A 312 6.69 16.39 -16.79
N LEU A 313 6.17 16.35 -15.56
CA LEU A 313 6.95 16.49 -14.33
C LEU A 313 8.04 15.42 -14.19
N ILE A 314 7.74 14.15 -14.50
CA ILE A 314 8.73 13.06 -14.46
C ILE A 314 9.84 13.30 -15.49
N THR A 315 9.47 13.70 -16.71
CA THR A 315 10.44 14.05 -17.76
C THR A 315 11.31 15.22 -17.32
N LEU A 316 10.71 16.25 -16.71
CA LEU A 316 11.43 17.45 -16.25
C LEU A 316 12.29 17.21 -15.01
N THR A 317 11.97 16.21 -14.20
CA THR A 317 12.77 15.88 -13.01
C THR A 317 13.79 14.78 -13.29
N GLY A 318 14.21 14.63 -14.55
CA GLY A 318 15.28 13.72 -14.97
C GLY A 318 15.01 12.24 -14.68
N GLY A 319 13.75 11.84 -14.49
CA GLY A 319 13.41 10.48 -14.08
C GLY A 319 14.00 10.08 -12.72
N TRP A 320 14.50 11.00 -11.87
CA TRP A 320 14.94 10.69 -10.49
C TRP A 320 13.80 10.14 -9.61
N CYS A 321 12.57 10.24 -10.11
CA CYS A 321 11.39 9.58 -9.58
C CYS A 321 11.29 8.08 -10.01
N VAL A 322 12.31 7.50 -10.66
CA VAL A 322 12.34 6.12 -11.17
C VAL A 322 13.38 5.30 -10.41
N GLY A 323 12.92 4.19 -9.82
CA GLY A 323 13.71 3.22 -9.04
C GLY A 323 13.03 3.01 -7.69
N TRP A 324 12.23 1.96 -7.49
CA TRP A 324 12.51 0.55 -7.79
C TRP A 324 11.28 -0.19 -8.31
#